data_AF-A0AAW6XY79-F1
#
_entry.id   AF-A0AAW6XY79-F1
#
_cell.length_a   1.000
_cell.length_b   1.000
_cell.length_c   1.000
_cell.angle_alpha   90.00
_cell.angle_beta   90.00
_cell.angle_gamma   90.00
#
_symmetry.space_group_name_H-M   'P 1'
#
loop_
_entity.id
_entity.type
_entity.pdbx_description
1 polymer ?
#
loop_
_entity_poly.entity_id
_entity_poly.type
_entity_poly.pdbx_seq_one_letter_code
_entity_poly.pdbx_strand_id
1 'polypeptide(L)'
;MAVASGKGGVGKSSVTANLAVAMAKEGLKVGVVDADIYGFSIPRMLGVEHEPTMIDGMIVPPVAHDVKVMSIGMFVPDGQPVVWRGPMLHRALQQFLTDV
;
A
#
# COMPACT_ATOMS: atom_id res chain seq x y z
N MET A 1 -4.89 1.75 12.11
CA MET A 1 -6.31 1.42 11.83
C MET A 1 -6.35 0.33 10.77
N ALA A 2 -7.34 -0.57 10.80
CA ALA A 2 -7.52 -1.59 9.76
C ALA A 2 -8.91 -1.45 9.11
N VAL A 3 -8.98 -1.63 7.79
CA VAL A 3 -10.23 -1.64 7.02
C VAL A 3 -10.35 -3.01 6.35
N ALA A 4 -11.40 -3.77 6.68
CA ALA A 4 -11.59 -5.15 6.22
C ALA A 4 -13.00 -5.39 5.66
N SER A 5 -13.15 -6.44 4.86
CA SER A 5 -14.43 -6.89 4.30
C SER A 5 -14.46 -8.41 4.17
N GLY A 6 -15.65 -9.01 4.34
CA GLY A 6 -15.88 -10.44 4.11
C GLY A 6 -16.10 -10.83 2.64
N LYS A 7 -16.22 -9.86 1.72
CA LYS A 7 -16.42 -10.11 0.28
C LYS A 7 -15.67 -9.10 -0.59
N GLY A 8 -15.23 -9.53 -1.78
CA GLY A 8 -14.68 -8.64 -2.80
C GLY A 8 -15.75 -7.71 -3.40
N GLY A 9 -15.35 -6.51 -3.82
CA GLY A 9 -16.22 -5.56 -4.53
C GLY A 9 -17.14 -4.69 -3.66
N VAL A 10 -17.06 -4.76 -2.32
CA VAL A 10 -17.90 -3.94 -1.42
C VAL A 10 -17.41 -2.48 -1.26
N GLY A 11 -16.34 -2.09 -1.94
CA GLY A 11 -15.78 -0.73 -1.83
C GLY A 11 -14.77 -0.50 -0.72
N LYS A 12 -14.20 -1.56 -0.09
CA LYS A 12 -13.13 -1.46 0.92
C LYS A 12 -12.01 -0.51 0.50
N SER A 13 -11.47 -0.70 -0.70
CA SER A 13 -10.34 0.09 -1.20
C SER A 13 -10.75 1.54 -1.47
N SER A 14 -11.96 1.77 -1.97
CA SER A 14 -12.51 3.11 -2.17
C SER A 14 -12.63 3.88 -0.87
N VAL A 15 -13.17 3.26 0.18
CA VAL A 15 -13.27 3.87 1.50
C VAL A 15 -11.89 4.16 2.07
N THR A 16 -10.95 3.20 1.96
CA THR A 16 -9.59 3.35 2.46
C THR A 16 -8.86 4.51 1.79
N ALA A 17 -8.91 4.61 0.45
CA ALA A 17 -8.25 5.68 -0.31
C ALA A 17 -8.82 7.06 0.05
N ASN A 18 -10.15 7.21 0.05
CA ASN A 18 -10.77 8.49 0.36
C ASN A 18 -10.53 8.92 1.81
N LEU A 19 -10.59 7.99 2.76
CA LEU A 19 -10.32 8.27 4.17
C LEU A 19 -8.86 8.71 4.37
N ALA A 20 -7.90 8.04 3.74
CA ALA A 20 -6.51 8.41 3.82
C ALA A 20 -6.25 9.83 3.29
N VAL A 21 -6.82 10.16 2.12
CA VAL A 21 -6.69 11.51 1.52
C VAL A 21 -7.39 12.56 2.38
N ALA A 22 -8.55 12.26 2.97
CA ALA A 22 -9.25 13.19 3.87
C ALA A 22 -8.40 13.51 5.12
N MET A 23 -7.83 12.48 5.75
CA MET A 23 -6.94 12.64 6.91
C MET A 23 -5.67 13.43 6.54
N ALA A 24 -5.09 13.18 5.37
CA ALA A 24 -3.91 13.93 4.90
C ALA A 24 -4.25 15.41 4.66
N LYS A 25 -5.42 15.72 4.10
CA LYS A 25 -5.92 17.10 3.94
C LYS A 25 -6.15 17.83 5.26
N GLU A 26 -6.38 17.10 6.36
CA GLU A 26 -6.44 17.66 7.71
C GLU A 26 -5.04 17.91 8.32
N GLY A 27 -3.96 17.66 7.57
CA GLY A 27 -2.58 17.87 8.00
C GLY A 27 -1.99 16.70 8.80
N LEU A 28 -2.69 15.56 8.85
CA LEU A 28 -2.17 14.37 9.51
C LEU A 28 -1.12 13.67 8.63
N LYS A 29 -0.15 13.03 9.29
CA LYS A 29 0.77 12.11 8.60
C LYS A 29 0.03 10.81 8.33
N VAL A 30 -0.14 10.45 7.06
CA VAL A 30 -0.93 9.28 6.66
C VAL A 30 -0.10 8.34 5.79
N GLY A 31 -0.19 7.05 6.11
CA GLY A 31 0.31 5.95 5.30
C GLY A 31 -0.76 4.89 5.07
N VAL A 32 -0.76 4.26 3.90
CA VAL A 32 -1.66 3.15 3.55
C VAL A 32 -0.84 1.93 3.14
N VAL A 33 -1.18 0.78 3.74
CA VAL A 33 -0.71 -0.54 3.31
C VAL A 33 -1.85 -1.30 2.66
N ASP A 34 -1.69 -1.64 1.39
CA ASP A 34 -2.58 -2.55 0.68
C ASP A 34 -2.03 -3.99 0.75
N ALA A 35 -2.60 -4.77 1.65
CA ALA A 35 -2.27 -6.18 1.87
C ALA A 35 -3.12 -7.15 1.03
N ASP A 36 -3.85 -6.65 0.03
CA ASP A 36 -4.70 -7.46 -0.85
C ASP A 36 -3.88 -8.14 -1.96
N ILE A 37 -3.56 -9.43 -1.77
CA ILE A 37 -2.63 -10.20 -2.63
C ILE A 37 -3.13 -10.33 -4.08
N TYR A 38 -4.44 -10.48 -4.27
CA TYR A 38 -5.03 -10.76 -5.59
C TYR A 38 -5.81 -9.57 -6.16
N GLY A 39 -6.13 -8.56 -5.35
CA GLY A 39 -7.00 -7.44 -5.71
C GLY A 39 -6.45 -6.07 -5.33
N PHE A 40 -5.12 -5.92 -5.28
CA PHE A 40 -4.50 -4.64 -4.98
C PHE A 40 -5.02 -3.55 -5.93
N SER A 41 -5.47 -2.46 -5.34
CA SER A 41 -6.19 -1.41 -6.07
C SER A 41 -5.85 -0.02 -5.55
N ILE A 42 -5.34 0.09 -4.32
CA ILE A 42 -5.02 1.38 -3.71
C ILE A 42 -4.01 2.19 -4.53
N PRO A 43 -2.88 1.65 -5.00
CA PRO A 43 -1.90 2.44 -5.77
C PRO A 43 -2.54 3.05 -7.01
N ARG A 44 -3.32 2.25 -7.74
CA ARG A 44 -4.03 2.68 -8.96
C ARG A 44 -5.09 3.73 -8.64
N MET A 45 -5.86 3.55 -7.56
CA MET A 45 -6.90 4.51 -7.15
C MET A 45 -6.33 5.86 -6.73
N LEU A 46 -5.12 5.87 -6.16
CA LEU A 46 -4.42 7.10 -5.76
C LEU A 46 -3.56 7.70 -6.89
N GLY A 47 -3.52 7.08 -8.07
CA GLY A 47 -2.70 7.56 -9.19
C GLY A 47 -1.20 7.44 -8.94
N VAL A 48 -0.76 6.43 -8.20
CA VAL A 48 0.67 6.16 -7.98
C VAL A 48 1.28 5.59 -9.26
N GLU A 49 2.22 6.31 -9.86
CA GLU A 49 2.86 5.94 -11.14
C GLU A 49 4.27 5.32 -10.98
N HIS A 50 4.85 5.40 -9.80
CA HIS A 50 6.22 4.98 -9.53
C HIS A 50 6.29 3.96 -8.39
N GLU A 51 7.20 3.01 -8.52
CA GLU A 51 7.45 1.94 -7.56
C GLU A 51 8.19 2.45 -6.30
N PRO A 52 8.12 1.70 -5.18
CA PRO A 52 8.94 1.96 -4.02
C PRO A 52 10.44 1.95 -4.37
N THR A 53 11.18 2.90 -3.83
CA THR A 53 12.64 2.98 -4.01
C THR A 53 13.35 2.49 -2.76
N MET A 54 14.59 2.02 -2.91
CA MET A 54 15.42 1.60 -1.78
C MET A 54 16.56 2.58 -1.58
N ILE A 55 16.62 3.21 -0.40
CA ILE A 55 17.64 4.19 -0.02
C ILE A 55 18.26 3.73 1.29
N ASP A 56 19.58 3.52 1.31
CA ASP A 56 20.34 3.07 2.49
C ASP A 56 19.75 1.81 3.17
N GLY A 57 19.17 0.91 2.38
CA GLY A 57 18.53 -0.32 2.86
C GLY A 57 17.12 -0.14 3.43
N MET A 58 16.57 1.06 3.39
CA MET A 58 15.19 1.38 3.75
C MET A 58 14.31 1.49 2.50
N ILE A 59 13.07 1.03 2.61
CA ILE A 59 12.09 1.16 1.53
C ILE A 59 11.40 2.52 1.67
N VAL A 60 11.52 3.35 0.65
CA VAL A 60 10.84 4.64 0.56
C VAL A 60 9.56 4.46 -0.26
N PRO A 61 8.38 4.55 0.37
CA PRO A 61 7.12 4.40 -0.32
C PRO A 61 6.86 5.59 -1.25
N PRO A 62 6.25 5.36 -2.42
CA PRO A 62 5.73 6.46 -3.23
C PRO A 62 4.68 7.26 -2.45
N VAL A 63 4.60 8.55 -2.77
CA VAL A 63 3.64 9.47 -2.17
C VAL A 63 2.66 9.94 -3.23
N ALA A 64 1.36 9.90 -2.92
CA ALA A 64 0.31 10.48 -3.73
C ALA A 64 -0.71 11.14 -2.81
N HIS A 65 -1.15 12.36 -3.14
CA HIS A 65 -2.09 13.13 -2.31
C HIS A 65 -1.65 13.27 -0.84
N ASP A 66 -0.34 13.47 -0.60
CA ASP A 66 0.29 13.50 0.73
C ASP A 66 0.13 12.22 1.57
N VAL A 67 -0.23 11.10 0.92
CA VAL A 67 -0.33 9.77 1.51
C VAL A 67 0.85 8.92 1.05
N LYS A 68 1.61 8.36 1.99
CA LYS A 68 2.61 7.32 1.70
C LYS A 68 1.89 6.00 1.38
N VAL A 69 2.20 5.36 0.25
CA VAL A 69 1.49 4.16 -0.20
C VAL A 69 2.44 2.99 -0.33
N MET A 70 2.10 1.86 0.29
CA MET A 70 2.72 0.57 0.03
C MET A 70 1.65 -0.43 -0.38
N SER A 71 1.95 -1.23 -1.39
CA SER A 71 1.09 -2.32 -1.79
C SER A 71 1.92 -3.53 -2.13
N ILE A 72 1.39 -4.71 -1.80
CA ILE A 72 2.01 -5.96 -2.21
C ILE A 72 2.13 -6.07 -3.75
N GLY A 73 1.20 -5.46 -4.49
CA GLY A 73 1.20 -5.44 -5.95
C GLY A 73 2.41 -4.72 -6.57
N MET A 74 3.07 -3.81 -5.83
CA MET A 74 4.25 -3.08 -6.31
C MET A 74 5.50 -3.95 -6.43
N PHE A 75 5.50 -5.16 -5.86
CA PHE A 75 6.61 -6.11 -5.96
C PHE A 75 6.24 -7.34 -6.80
N VAL A 76 5.08 -7.31 -7.45
CA VAL A 76 4.62 -8.38 -8.34
C VAL A 76 4.93 -8.00 -9.78
N PRO A 77 5.80 -8.76 -10.50
CA PRO A 77 5.99 -8.56 -11.92
C PRO A 77 4.69 -8.84 -12.69
N ASP A 78 4.38 -7.99 -13.67
CA ASP A 78 3.20 -8.15 -14.51
C ASP A 78 3.17 -9.53 -15.19
N GLY A 79 2.02 -10.21 -15.09
CA GLY A 79 1.76 -11.48 -15.76
C GLY A 79 2.43 -12.72 -15.14
N GLN A 80 3.12 -12.60 -14.00
CA GLN A 80 3.75 -13.75 -13.34
C GLN A 80 3.01 -14.16 -12.05
N PRO A 81 2.76 -15.46 -11.82
CA PRO A 81 2.31 -15.96 -10.52
C PRO A 81 3.43 -15.73 -9.50
N VAL A 82 3.16 -14.91 -8.48
CA VAL A 82 4.17 -14.60 -7.47
C VAL A 82 4.06 -15.58 -6.32
N VAL A 83 5.09 -16.42 -6.16
CA VAL A 83 5.28 -17.23 -4.98
C VAL A 83 5.98 -16.37 -3.93
N TRP A 84 5.17 -15.69 -3.12
CA TRP A 84 5.68 -14.95 -1.98
C TRP A 84 6.23 -15.92 -0.94
N ARG A 85 7.54 -15.83 -0.64
CA ARG A 85 8.06 -16.48 0.56
C ARG A 85 7.70 -15.62 1.77
N GLY A 86 7.04 -16.21 2.77
CA GLY A 86 6.61 -15.53 4.00
C GLY A 86 7.62 -14.56 4.63
N PRO A 87 8.94 -14.85 4.64
CA PRO A 87 9.95 -13.93 5.16
C PRO A 87 10.07 -12.59 4.40
N MET A 88 9.81 -12.56 3.09
CA MET A 88 9.90 -11.33 2.28
C MET A 88 8.73 -10.39 2.58
N LEU A 89 7.52 -10.96 2.64
CA LEU A 89 6.31 -10.23 3.04
C LEU A 89 6.43 -9.71 4.47
N HIS A 90 6.95 -10.52 5.39
CA HIS A 90 7.15 -10.12 6.78
C HIS A 90 8.12 -8.94 6.89
N ARG A 91 9.24 -8.93 6.15
CA ARG A 91 10.17 -7.79 6.15
C ARG A 91 9.54 -6.52 5.56
N ALA A 92 8.85 -6.61 4.43
CA ALA A 92 8.21 -5.45 3.82
C ALA A 92 7.16 -4.83 4.75
N LEU A 93 6.37 -5.67 5.42
CA LEU A 93 5.40 -5.21 6.42
C LEU A 93 6.08 -4.63 7.66
N GLN A 94 7.15 -5.26 8.18
CA GLN A 94 7.90 -4.74 9.32
C GLN A 94 8.52 -3.37 9.02
N GLN A 95 9.25 -3.24 7.91
CA GLN A 95 9.88 -1.98 7.51
C GLN A 95 8.83 -0.88 7.34
N PHE A 96 7.70 -1.18 6.69
CA PHE A 96 6.65 -0.17 6.59
C PHE A 96 6.11 0.23 7.96
N LEU A 97 5.85 -0.71 8.87
CA LEU A 97 5.30 -0.40 10.18
C LEU A 97 6.27 0.36 11.10
N THR A 98 7.58 0.29 10.86
CA THR A 98 8.58 1.02 11.65
C THR A 98 8.94 2.39 11.08
N ASP A 99 8.74 2.61 9.78
CA ASP A 99 9.31 3.77 9.06
C ASP A 99 8.27 4.85 8.65
N VAL A 100 7.03 4.78 9.16
CA VAL A 100 5.97 5.80 8.91
C VAL A 100 6.08 7.05 9.78
#